data_AF-A0A4Z1G7P0-F1
#
_entry.id   AF-A0A4Z1G7P0-F1
#
_cell.length_a   1.000
_cell.length_b   1.000
_cell.length_c   1.000
_cell.angle_alpha   90.00
_cell.angle_beta   90.00
_cell.angle_gamma   90.00
#
_symmetry.space_group_name_H-M   'P 1'
#
loop_
_entity.id
_entity.type
_entity.pdbx_description
1 polymer ?
#
loop_
_entity_poly.entity_id
_entity_poly.type
_entity_poly.pdbx_seq_one_letter_code
_entity_poly.pdbx_strand_id
1 'polypeptide(L)'
;MWEAWKFLIRVERLDIYSLACDWKDFVDFPARGCEEDYFGPSAIVPPAVFPGATSIRIGGLMPYPYFRACVSRPSIVTSLEMENLQGLLQPKDSCLLHVNYVLHSGIDDDFWTNHTKHKETEDENGIPVLRHGGPMRGHLQPLVGKLAQLKHLKISTVGHEVSRDVRWSETREEKRYSEMAKFIESVAPTLVTFAFEQGVGLELLEIWQVESHDYTSTLSQLRRPMDDYFLKFILPALLGGAWYQLRRFSIRGLCGNVRVEMRRLLRYASFTPEVSEILESTMHQLRSVMSNSVELTLERETQRVFHMSSLNVYRTRY
;
A
#
# COMPACT_ATOMS: atom_id res chain seq x y z
N MET A 1 -32.91 2.62 -15.28
CA MET A 1 -32.90 3.75 -14.31
C MET A 1 -31.48 4.23 -13.99
N TRP A 2 -30.50 3.35 -13.71
CA TRP A 2 -29.08 3.71 -13.46
C TRP A 2 -28.39 4.52 -14.59
N GLU A 3 -28.70 4.22 -15.85
CA GLU A 3 -28.17 4.95 -17.03
C GLU A 3 -28.60 6.43 -17.07
N ALA A 4 -29.76 6.79 -16.52
CA ALA A 4 -30.24 8.18 -16.52
C ALA A 4 -29.50 9.08 -15.50
N TRP A 5 -28.96 8.50 -14.43
CA TRP A 5 -28.22 9.24 -13.40
C TRP A 5 -26.80 9.60 -13.83
N LYS A 6 -26.17 8.81 -14.72
CA LYS A 6 -24.83 9.10 -15.29
C LYS A 6 -24.77 10.42 -16.05
N PHE A 7 -25.90 10.89 -16.60
CA PHE A 7 -25.99 12.12 -17.38
C PHE A 7 -26.30 13.37 -16.53
N LEU A 8 -26.77 13.22 -15.29
CA LEU A 8 -27.19 14.35 -14.45
C LEU A 8 -26.14 14.78 -13.43
N ILE A 9 -25.21 13.90 -13.04
CA ILE A 9 -24.21 14.19 -12.02
C ILE A 9 -22.80 13.97 -12.58
N ARG A 10 -22.14 15.08 -12.95
CA ARG A 10 -20.72 15.06 -13.31
C ARG A 10 -19.89 15.17 -12.04
N VAL A 11 -19.38 14.04 -11.57
CA VAL A 11 -18.45 14.00 -10.44
C VAL A 11 -17.05 14.36 -10.95
N GLU A 12 -16.59 15.58 -10.66
CA GLU A 12 -15.24 16.04 -11.00
C GLU A 12 -14.20 15.65 -9.94
N ARG A 13 -14.64 15.57 -8.67
CA ARG A 13 -13.83 15.16 -7.52
C ARG A 13 -14.43 13.93 -6.86
N LEU A 14 -13.61 12.90 -6.72
CA LEU A 14 -13.96 11.63 -6.10
C LEU A 14 -13.10 11.43 -4.86
N ASP A 15 -13.70 11.34 -3.67
CA ASP A 15 -13.02 11.00 -2.42
C ASP A 15 -13.63 9.69 -1.89
N ILE A 16 -12.85 8.61 -1.96
CA ILE A 16 -13.26 7.29 -1.50
C ILE A 16 -12.27 6.84 -0.46
N TYR A 17 -12.74 6.71 0.77
CA TYR A 17 -11.96 6.17 1.86
C TYR A 17 -12.77 5.06 2.53
N SER A 18 -12.31 3.83 2.41
CA SER A 18 -12.92 2.72 3.12
C SER A 18 -12.36 2.69 4.54
N LEU A 19 -13.15 3.21 5.49
CA LEU A 19 -12.92 3.08 6.93
C LEU A 19 -13.28 1.68 7.46
N ALA A 20 -13.70 0.75 6.60
CA ALA A 20 -14.20 -0.55 7.01
C ALA A 20 -13.08 -1.38 7.66
N CYS A 21 -12.94 -1.17 8.97
CA CYS A 21 -12.21 -2.05 9.88
C CYS A 21 -12.96 -3.39 10.07
N ASP A 22 -14.20 -3.51 9.59
CA ASP A 22 -14.96 -4.75 9.59
C ASP A 22 -15.36 -5.11 8.14
N TRP A 23 -14.64 -6.06 7.56
CA TRP A 23 -14.96 -6.74 6.30
C TRP A 23 -16.42 -7.24 6.24
N LYS A 24 -17.09 -7.42 7.40
CA LYS A 24 -18.52 -7.74 7.50
C LYS A 24 -19.40 -6.76 6.74
N ASP A 25 -19.04 -5.48 6.63
CA ASP A 25 -19.86 -4.53 5.86
C ASP A 25 -19.82 -4.83 4.33
N PHE A 26 -18.81 -5.56 3.86
CA PHE A 26 -18.72 -6.07 2.47
C PHE A 26 -19.14 -7.53 2.32
N VAL A 27 -19.15 -8.31 3.42
CA VAL A 27 -19.30 -9.77 3.42
C VAL A 27 -20.48 -10.26 4.29
N ASP A 28 -21.29 -9.39 4.89
CA ASP A 28 -22.61 -9.72 5.50
C ASP A 28 -23.67 -10.07 4.44
N PHE A 29 -23.23 -10.75 3.39
CA PHE A 29 -23.96 -11.83 2.76
C PHE A 29 -23.19 -13.15 2.93
N PRO A 30 -23.17 -13.79 4.12
CA PRO A 30 -23.31 -15.22 4.08
C PRO A 30 -24.75 -15.47 3.61
N ALA A 31 -24.90 -15.74 2.31
CA ALA A 31 -26.07 -16.48 1.88
C ALA A 31 -26.21 -17.68 2.84
N ARG A 32 -27.37 -17.79 3.50
CA ARG A 32 -27.69 -18.90 4.41
C ARG A 32 -27.28 -20.21 3.74
N GLY A 33 -26.23 -20.85 4.25
CA GLY A 33 -25.85 -22.23 3.94
C GLY A 33 -26.16 -22.69 2.52
N CYS A 34 -25.71 -21.95 1.51
CA CYS A 34 -25.77 -22.47 0.14
C CYS A 34 -24.68 -23.54 0.02
N GLU A 35 -25.09 -24.70 -0.44
CA GLU A 35 -24.27 -25.85 -0.80
C GLU A 35 -23.00 -25.44 -1.55
N GLU A 36 -21.92 -26.18 -1.31
CA GLU A 36 -20.50 -25.86 -1.56
C GLU A 36 -20.10 -25.56 -3.02
N ASP A 37 -21.03 -25.51 -3.97
CA ASP A 37 -20.73 -25.56 -5.41
C ASP A 37 -20.99 -24.27 -6.21
N TYR A 38 -21.50 -23.19 -5.61
CA TYR A 38 -21.81 -21.97 -6.37
C TYR A 38 -21.48 -20.67 -5.65
N PHE A 39 -20.18 -20.36 -5.57
CA PHE A 39 -19.75 -18.97 -5.49
C PHE A 39 -19.94 -18.35 -6.88
N GLY A 40 -20.97 -17.53 -7.06
CA GLY A 40 -21.21 -16.77 -8.29
C GLY A 40 -19.96 -15.95 -8.71
N PRO A 41 -19.91 -15.46 -9.97
CA PRO A 41 -18.70 -14.91 -10.57
C PRO A 41 -18.03 -13.86 -9.67
N SER A 42 -16.84 -14.21 -9.18
CA SER A 42 -16.05 -13.43 -8.23
C SER A 42 -15.29 -12.28 -8.89
N ALA A 43 -15.98 -11.44 -9.68
CA ALA A 43 -15.48 -10.13 -10.11
C ALA A 43 -16.52 -9.46 -11.03
N ILE A 44 -17.62 -8.96 -10.46
CA ILE A 44 -18.33 -7.89 -11.16
C ILE A 44 -17.39 -6.68 -11.12
N VAL A 45 -16.65 -6.44 -12.20
CA VAL A 45 -15.96 -5.16 -12.41
C VAL A 45 -17.06 -4.12 -12.49
N PRO A 46 -17.22 -3.23 -11.48
CA PRO A 46 -18.27 -2.25 -11.55
C PRO A 46 -18.01 -1.40 -12.80
N PRO A 47 -19.06 -1.04 -13.57
CA PRO A 47 -18.90 -0.12 -14.69
C PRO A 47 -18.22 1.15 -14.19
N ALA A 48 -17.49 1.86 -15.07
CA ALA A 48 -16.84 3.12 -14.73
C ALA A 48 -17.79 4.01 -13.93
N VAL A 49 -17.53 4.11 -12.62
CA VAL A 49 -18.51 4.68 -11.67
C VAL A 49 -18.52 6.20 -11.83
N PHE A 50 -17.36 6.78 -12.18
CA PHE A 50 -17.15 8.22 -12.29
C PHE A 50 -16.26 8.59 -13.49
N PRO A 51 -16.76 8.44 -14.75
CA PRO A 51 -15.95 8.66 -15.96
C PRO A 51 -15.58 10.13 -16.21
N GLY A 52 -16.04 11.06 -15.37
CA GLY A 52 -15.70 12.48 -15.42
C GLY A 52 -14.72 12.95 -14.34
N ALA A 53 -14.30 12.06 -13.44
CA ALA A 53 -13.45 12.43 -12.31
C ALA A 53 -12.04 12.78 -12.80
N THR A 54 -11.58 13.98 -12.45
CA THR A 54 -10.25 14.48 -12.76
C THR A 54 -9.39 14.62 -11.50
N SER A 55 -10.00 14.66 -10.32
CA SER A 55 -9.34 14.60 -9.02
C SER A 55 -9.86 13.40 -8.25
N ILE A 56 -8.97 12.47 -7.94
CA ILE A 56 -9.29 11.17 -7.35
C ILE A 56 -8.47 11.02 -6.08
N ARG A 57 -9.14 10.81 -4.95
CA ARG A 57 -8.54 10.40 -3.67
C ARG A 57 -9.09 9.04 -3.30
N ILE A 58 -8.21 8.06 -3.10
CA ILE A 58 -8.57 6.68 -2.79
C ILE A 58 -7.70 6.22 -1.61
N GLY A 59 -8.32 5.62 -0.60
CA GLY A 59 -7.58 5.10 0.55
C GLY A 59 -8.30 3.98 1.29
N GLY A 60 -7.59 3.42 2.27
CA GLY A 60 -8.08 2.31 3.09
C GLY A 60 -8.16 0.98 2.33
N LEU A 61 -9.00 0.07 2.83
CA LEU A 61 -9.16 -1.27 2.28
C LEU A 61 -10.06 -1.25 1.03
N MET A 62 -9.50 -1.63 -0.12
CA MET A 62 -10.14 -1.46 -1.42
C MET A 62 -10.06 -2.74 -2.27
N PRO A 63 -11.19 -3.24 -2.79
CA PRO A 63 -11.17 -4.25 -3.84
C PRO A 63 -10.53 -3.71 -5.11
N TYR A 64 -9.61 -4.48 -5.69
CA TYR A 64 -8.90 -4.08 -6.90
C TYR A 64 -9.82 -3.74 -8.10
N PRO A 65 -10.93 -4.48 -8.38
CA PRO A 65 -11.87 -4.10 -9.44
C PRO A 65 -12.48 -2.71 -9.24
N TYR A 66 -12.75 -2.34 -7.97
CA TYR A 66 -13.32 -1.05 -7.63
C TYR A 66 -12.31 0.08 -7.83
N PHE A 67 -11.06 -0.13 -7.39
CA PHE A 67 -9.96 0.78 -7.70
C PHE A 67 -9.86 1.03 -9.21
N ARG A 68 -9.82 -0.02 -10.03
CA ARG A 68 -9.76 0.10 -11.50
C ARG A 68 -10.93 0.87 -12.09
N ALA A 69 -12.14 0.68 -11.57
CA ALA A 69 -13.31 1.40 -12.05
C ALA A 69 -13.20 2.91 -11.77
N CYS A 70 -12.62 3.30 -10.63
CA CYS A 70 -12.37 4.70 -10.27
C CYS A 70 -11.36 5.37 -11.21
N VAL A 71 -10.30 4.65 -11.58
CA VAL A 71 -9.23 5.15 -12.49
C VAL A 71 -9.41 4.69 -13.94
N SER A 72 -10.65 4.37 -14.35
CA SER A 72 -10.96 3.77 -15.66
C SER A 72 -10.65 4.68 -16.86
N ARG A 73 -10.52 6.00 -16.65
CA ARG A 73 -10.13 6.98 -17.67
C ARG A 73 -8.88 7.76 -17.23
N PRO A 74 -7.70 7.12 -17.20
CA PRO A 74 -6.50 7.73 -16.64
C PRO A 74 -6.06 9.00 -17.38
N SER A 75 -6.35 9.13 -18.69
CA SER A 75 -5.90 10.26 -19.50
C SER A 75 -6.48 11.62 -19.09
N ILE A 76 -7.59 11.67 -18.33
CA ILE A 76 -8.22 12.91 -17.86
C ILE A 76 -7.90 13.22 -16.39
N VAL A 77 -7.21 12.33 -15.69
CA VAL A 77 -6.92 12.49 -14.27
C VAL A 77 -5.78 13.49 -14.11
N THR A 78 -6.07 14.57 -13.40
CA THR A 78 -5.14 15.66 -13.07
C THR A 78 -4.61 15.59 -11.64
N SER A 79 -5.31 14.90 -10.74
CA SER A 79 -4.94 14.76 -9.34
C SER A 79 -5.26 13.35 -8.87
N LEU A 80 -4.27 12.68 -8.28
CA LEU A 80 -4.39 11.34 -7.71
C LEU A 80 -3.76 11.33 -6.31
N GLU A 81 -4.56 11.03 -5.31
CA GLU A 81 -4.11 10.82 -3.93
C GLU A 81 -4.42 9.40 -3.51
N MET A 82 -3.40 8.67 -3.07
CA MET A 82 -3.52 7.32 -2.54
C MET A 82 -3.16 7.34 -1.07
N GLU A 83 -4.15 7.15 -0.22
CA GLU A 83 -4.00 7.28 1.23
C GLU A 83 -4.09 5.93 1.91
N ASN A 84 -2.93 5.33 2.12
CA ASN A 84 -2.79 4.02 2.75
C ASN A 84 -3.69 2.98 2.06
N LEU A 85 -3.68 3.01 0.73
CA LEU A 85 -4.44 2.10 -0.11
C LEU A 85 -3.99 0.67 0.17
N GLN A 86 -4.94 -0.19 0.48
CA GLN A 86 -4.71 -1.58 0.82
C GLN A 86 -5.61 -2.45 -0.05
N GLY A 87 -5.02 -3.45 -0.70
CA GLY A 87 -5.78 -4.43 -1.46
C GLY A 87 -6.57 -5.32 -0.52
N LEU A 88 -7.85 -5.51 -0.83
CA LEU A 88 -8.59 -6.64 -0.30
C LEU A 88 -8.04 -7.94 -0.94
N LEU A 89 -8.09 -9.05 -0.22
CA LEU A 89 -7.78 -10.38 -0.76
C LEU A 89 -8.61 -10.61 -2.03
N GLN A 90 -7.94 -10.86 -3.16
CA GLN A 90 -8.58 -11.13 -4.44
C GLN A 90 -8.40 -12.63 -4.76
N PRO A 91 -9.43 -13.47 -4.56
CA PRO A 91 -9.41 -14.84 -5.06
C PRO A 91 -9.31 -14.87 -6.58
N LYS A 92 -8.64 -15.90 -7.11
CA LYS A 92 -8.86 -16.35 -8.48
C LYS A 92 -10.24 -17.00 -8.57
N ASP A 93 -10.94 -16.85 -9.70
CA ASP A 93 -12.17 -17.61 -9.97
C ASP A 93 -11.93 -19.11 -9.76
N SER A 94 -12.86 -19.78 -9.07
CA SER A 94 -12.77 -21.21 -8.66
C SER A 94 -11.69 -21.54 -7.62
N CYS A 95 -10.99 -20.55 -7.05
CA CYS A 95 -10.11 -20.77 -5.91
C CYS A 95 -10.94 -20.72 -4.63
N LEU A 96 -11.13 -21.87 -3.98
CA LEU A 96 -11.63 -21.94 -2.60
C LEU A 96 -10.60 -21.26 -1.71
N LEU A 97 -10.84 -19.98 -1.39
CA LEU A 97 -10.14 -19.35 -0.29
C LEU A 97 -10.75 -19.94 0.98
N HIS A 98 -10.07 -20.93 1.57
CA HIS A 98 -10.26 -21.20 2.98
C HIS A 98 -9.86 -19.91 3.71
N VAL A 99 -10.86 -19.13 4.12
CA VAL A 99 -10.65 -18.09 5.12
C VAL A 99 -10.26 -18.83 6.38
N ASN A 100 -8.95 -19.00 6.58
CA ASN A 100 -8.44 -19.71 7.73
C ASN A 100 -8.86 -18.96 8.99
N TYR A 101 -9.82 -19.55 9.70
CA TYR A 101 -10.19 -19.10 11.03
C TYR A 101 -9.11 -19.58 11.99
N VAL A 102 -8.25 -18.66 12.42
CA VAL A 102 -7.12 -19.00 13.29
C VAL A 102 -7.63 -19.16 14.72
N LEU A 103 -7.76 -20.40 15.18
CA LEU A 103 -7.76 -20.69 16.61
C LEU A 103 -6.32 -20.57 17.12
N HIS A 104 -6.13 -19.83 18.22
CA HIS A 104 -4.83 -19.58 18.84
C HIS A 104 -4.02 -20.85 19.17
N SER A 105 -4.68 -22.02 19.25
CA SER A 105 -4.06 -23.33 19.51
C SER A 105 -3.59 -24.08 18.25
N GLY A 106 -3.74 -23.50 17.06
CA GLY A 106 -3.43 -24.14 15.77
C GLY A 106 -2.70 -23.23 14.79
N ILE A 107 -2.01 -22.20 15.28
CA ILE A 107 -1.01 -21.47 14.48
C ILE A 107 0.16 -22.44 14.29
N ASP A 108 0.00 -23.37 13.38
CA ASP A 108 1.11 -24.17 12.86
C ASP A 108 2.07 -23.22 12.12
N ASP A 109 3.34 -23.58 12.02
CA ASP A 109 4.33 -22.85 11.20
C ASP A 109 3.82 -22.68 9.75
N ASP A 110 2.89 -23.55 9.34
CA ASP A 110 2.17 -23.52 8.09
C ASP A 110 1.17 -22.36 7.91
N PHE A 111 0.70 -21.67 8.96
CA PHE A 111 -0.28 -20.59 8.82
C PHE A 111 0.26 -19.42 7.98
N TRP A 112 1.49 -19.00 8.27
CA TRP A 112 2.17 -17.92 7.55
C TRP A 112 2.60 -18.36 6.15
N THR A 113 3.03 -19.62 6.04
CA THR A 113 3.34 -20.29 4.77
C THR A 113 2.09 -20.41 3.88
N ASN A 114 0.91 -20.59 4.47
CA ASN A 114 -0.37 -20.73 3.77
C ASN A 114 -0.91 -19.39 3.23
N HIS A 115 -0.67 -18.26 3.91
CA HIS A 115 -1.07 -16.93 3.41
C HIS A 115 -0.38 -16.51 2.10
N THR A 116 0.72 -17.18 1.75
CA THR A 116 1.46 -16.99 0.51
C THR A 116 1.61 -18.27 -0.33
N LYS A 117 0.99 -19.38 0.10
CA LYS A 117 1.05 -20.69 -0.58
C LYS A 117 0.60 -20.61 -2.03
N HIS A 118 -0.35 -19.74 -2.31
CA HIS A 118 -0.74 -19.43 -3.68
C HIS A 118 0.12 -18.29 -4.21
N LYS A 119 0.90 -18.57 -5.25
CA LYS A 119 1.63 -17.53 -5.96
C LYS A 119 0.61 -16.53 -6.55
N GLU A 120 0.82 -15.25 -6.31
CA GLU A 120 0.04 -14.20 -6.96
C GLU A 120 0.18 -14.29 -8.49
N THR A 121 -0.93 -14.09 -9.20
CA THR A 121 -1.01 -14.27 -10.67
C THR A 121 -1.58 -13.06 -11.37
N GLU A 122 -1.20 -12.87 -12.63
CA GLU A 122 -1.70 -11.82 -13.51
C GLU A 122 -2.32 -12.47 -14.75
N ASP A 123 -3.25 -11.78 -15.38
CA ASP A 123 -3.72 -12.13 -16.72
C ASP A 123 -2.71 -11.67 -17.80
N GLU A 124 -3.04 -11.94 -19.06
CA GLU A 124 -2.22 -11.55 -20.22
C GLU A 124 -2.00 -10.04 -20.36
N ASN A 125 -2.82 -9.21 -19.71
CA ASN A 125 -2.74 -7.75 -19.73
C ASN A 125 -2.01 -7.20 -18.49
N GLY A 126 -1.43 -8.07 -17.65
CA GLY A 126 -0.79 -7.69 -16.39
C GLY A 126 -1.79 -7.28 -15.31
N ILE A 127 -3.07 -7.63 -15.47
CA ILE A 127 -4.12 -7.33 -14.49
C ILE A 127 -4.05 -8.40 -13.39
N PRO A 128 -3.96 -8.00 -12.11
CA PRO A 128 -4.11 -8.88 -10.96
C PRO A 128 -5.31 -9.83 -11.05
N VAL A 129 -5.04 -11.14 -10.99
CA VAL A 129 -6.05 -12.21 -10.89
C VAL A 129 -6.11 -12.75 -9.47
N LEU A 130 -4.97 -13.15 -8.91
CA LEU A 130 -4.83 -13.53 -7.51
C LEU A 130 -3.91 -12.53 -6.81
N ARG A 131 -4.41 -11.93 -5.73
CA ARG A 131 -3.63 -11.04 -4.86
C ARG A 131 -3.93 -11.33 -3.41
N HIS A 132 -2.87 -11.46 -2.61
CA HIS A 132 -3.00 -11.39 -1.17
C HIS A 132 -3.36 -9.96 -0.77
N GLY A 133 -4.14 -9.80 0.30
CA GLY A 133 -4.45 -8.45 0.79
C GLY A 133 -3.22 -7.76 1.39
N GLY A 134 -3.46 -6.58 1.96
CA GLY A 134 -2.46 -5.73 2.60
C GLY A 134 -2.08 -4.51 1.74
N PRO A 135 -0.94 -3.87 2.01
CA PRO A 135 -0.56 -2.62 1.36
C PRO A 135 -0.53 -2.69 -0.17
N MET A 136 -0.90 -1.58 -0.82
CA MET A 136 -1.07 -1.44 -2.27
C MET A 136 0.01 -2.14 -3.08
N ARG A 137 -0.37 -3.16 -3.87
CA ARG A 137 0.48 -3.82 -4.86
C ARG A 137 -0.33 -4.31 -6.06
N GLY A 138 0.22 -4.19 -7.26
CA GLY A 138 -0.44 -4.47 -8.54
C GLY A 138 -1.46 -3.41 -8.99
N HIS A 139 -1.59 -2.33 -8.22
CA HIS A 139 -2.57 -1.27 -8.47
C HIS A 139 -2.05 -0.21 -9.44
N LEU A 140 -0.75 0.08 -9.40
CA LEU A 140 -0.13 1.15 -10.18
C LEU A 140 0.39 0.68 -11.53
N GLN A 141 0.81 -0.59 -11.65
CA GLN A 141 1.37 -1.14 -12.88
C GLN A 141 0.47 -0.89 -14.11
N PRO A 142 -0.87 -1.07 -14.04
CA PRO A 142 -1.74 -0.79 -15.19
C PRO A 142 -1.88 0.69 -15.54
N LEU A 143 -1.44 1.61 -14.67
CA LEU A 143 -1.54 3.06 -14.85
C LEU A 143 -0.24 3.70 -15.34
N VAL A 144 0.87 2.96 -15.31
CA VAL A 144 2.19 3.41 -15.79
C VAL A 144 2.05 3.93 -17.23
N GLY A 145 2.46 5.19 -17.43
CA GLY A 145 2.42 5.86 -18.74
C GLY A 145 1.01 6.24 -19.26
N LYS A 146 -0.06 6.04 -18.49
CA LYS A 146 -1.44 6.34 -18.93
C LYS A 146 -2.01 7.64 -18.37
N LEU A 147 -1.45 8.15 -17.27
CA LEU A 147 -1.90 9.38 -16.60
C LEU A 147 -1.21 10.63 -17.17
N ALA A 148 -1.37 10.88 -18.47
CA ALA A 148 -0.63 11.92 -19.20
C ALA A 148 -0.93 13.38 -18.77
N GLN A 149 -1.98 13.61 -17.97
CA GLN A 149 -2.38 14.94 -17.50
C GLN A 149 -2.19 15.13 -15.98
N LEU A 150 -1.52 14.19 -15.31
CA LEU A 150 -1.39 14.19 -13.86
C LEU A 150 -0.49 15.32 -13.38
N LYS A 151 -1.08 16.28 -12.66
CA LYS A 151 -0.37 17.43 -12.08
C LYS A 151 -0.08 17.24 -10.61
N HIS A 152 -0.92 16.48 -9.90
CA HIS A 152 -0.84 16.32 -8.46
C HIS A 152 -0.82 14.84 -8.12
N LEU A 153 0.27 14.36 -7.54
CA LEU A 153 0.39 13.00 -7.04
C LEU A 153 0.72 13.02 -5.55
N LYS A 154 -0.05 12.25 -4.78
CA LYS A 154 0.27 11.93 -3.40
C LYS A 154 0.18 10.43 -3.16
N ILE A 155 1.21 9.86 -2.56
CA ILE A 155 1.25 8.47 -2.12
C ILE A 155 1.57 8.47 -0.63
N SER A 156 0.61 8.11 0.20
CA SER A 156 0.81 7.83 1.61
C SER A 156 0.68 6.32 1.82
N THR A 157 1.63 5.67 2.49
CA THR A 157 1.61 4.20 2.63
C THR A 157 2.14 3.71 3.96
N VAL A 158 1.58 2.62 4.47
CA VAL A 158 2.16 1.89 5.59
C VAL A 158 3.37 1.06 5.13
N GLY A 159 4.41 1.01 5.96
CA GLY A 159 5.66 0.32 5.67
C GLY A 159 6.11 -0.63 6.78
N HIS A 160 6.99 -1.54 6.40
CA HIS A 160 7.62 -2.54 7.25
C HIS A 160 8.59 -1.88 8.26
N GLU A 161 8.20 -1.86 9.54
CA GLU A 161 8.97 -1.20 10.62
C GLU A 161 10.09 -2.09 11.20
N VAL A 162 9.83 -3.38 11.37
CA VAL A 162 10.69 -4.33 12.09
C VAL A 162 10.95 -5.54 11.19
N SER A 163 12.20 -5.86 10.87
CA SER A 163 12.56 -6.90 9.89
C SER A 163 12.02 -8.31 10.19
N ARG A 164 11.72 -8.61 11.46
CA ARG A 164 11.13 -9.90 11.91
C ARG A 164 9.60 -9.92 11.92
N ASP A 165 8.94 -8.86 11.46
CA ASP A 165 7.48 -8.78 11.40
C ASP A 165 6.95 -9.65 10.25
N VAL A 166 6.46 -10.83 10.60
CA VAL A 166 6.04 -11.87 9.63
C VAL A 166 4.80 -11.48 8.83
N ARG A 167 4.12 -10.39 9.21
CA ARG A 167 3.01 -9.82 8.43
C ARG A 167 3.50 -9.28 7.07
N TRP A 168 4.80 -9.03 6.95
CA TRP A 168 5.44 -8.53 5.75
C TRP A 168 6.23 -9.62 5.05
N SER A 169 6.18 -9.61 3.73
CA SER A 169 7.02 -10.46 2.89
C SER A 169 8.00 -9.56 2.13
N GLU A 170 9.29 -9.79 2.32
CA GLU A 170 10.35 -9.01 1.65
C GLU A 170 10.15 -8.97 0.13
N THR A 171 9.90 -10.12 -0.50
CA THR A 171 9.66 -10.17 -1.96
C THR A 171 8.41 -9.39 -2.38
N ARG A 172 7.37 -9.32 -1.53
CA ARG A 172 6.17 -8.52 -1.83
C ARG A 172 6.48 -7.03 -1.69
N GLU A 173 7.26 -6.65 -0.68
CA GLU A 173 7.68 -5.27 -0.44
C GLU A 173 8.59 -4.74 -1.56
N GLU A 174 9.59 -5.51 -1.99
CA GLU A 174 10.44 -5.12 -3.11
C GLU A 174 9.64 -4.85 -4.38
N LYS A 175 8.68 -5.74 -4.70
CA LYS A 175 7.79 -5.56 -5.85
C LYS A 175 6.90 -4.33 -5.71
N ARG A 176 6.35 -4.08 -4.51
CA ARG A 176 5.52 -2.92 -4.21
C ARG A 176 6.29 -1.61 -4.40
N TYR A 177 7.47 -1.50 -3.82
CA TYR A 177 8.31 -0.30 -3.94
C TYR A 177 8.84 -0.11 -5.37
N SER A 178 9.21 -1.19 -6.06
CA SER A 178 9.57 -1.14 -7.48
C SER A 178 8.41 -0.67 -8.37
N GLU A 179 7.19 -1.12 -8.09
CA GLU A 179 5.99 -0.70 -8.82
C GLU A 179 5.70 0.80 -8.60
N MET A 180 5.78 1.27 -7.35
CA MET A 180 5.67 2.71 -7.03
C MET A 180 6.73 3.54 -7.75
N ALA A 181 7.99 3.08 -7.76
CA ALA A 181 9.09 3.75 -8.44
C ALA A 181 8.82 3.94 -9.94
N LYS A 182 8.47 2.85 -10.65
CA LYS A 182 8.13 2.90 -12.09
C LYS A 182 6.95 3.83 -12.38
N PHE A 183 5.95 3.82 -11.51
CA PHE A 183 4.80 4.70 -11.65
C PHE A 183 5.21 6.17 -11.51
N ILE A 184 5.98 6.51 -10.47
CA ILE A 184 6.49 7.86 -10.23
C ILE A 184 7.30 8.37 -11.44
N GLU A 185 8.24 7.55 -11.95
CA GLU A 185 9.03 7.88 -13.14
C GLU A 185 8.13 8.22 -14.33
N SER A 186 7.08 7.44 -14.56
CA SER A 186 6.19 7.60 -15.71
C SER A 186 5.36 8.89 -15.68
N VAL A 187 5.17 9.50 -14.51
CA VAL A 187 4.36 10.73 -14.36
C VAL A 187 5.19 11.97 -14.02
N ALA A 188 6.47 11.80 -13.63
CA ALA A 188 7.37 12.89 -13.25
C ALA A 188 7.36 14.12 -14.21
N PRO A 189 7.36 13.96 -15.56
CA PRO A 189 7.33 15.09 -16.50
C PRO A 189 6.12 16.02 -16.37
N THR A 190 5.02 15.51 -15.82
CA THR A 190 3.72 16.20 -15.77
C THR A 190 3.40 16.79 -14.40
N LEU A 191 4.13 16.38 -13.36
CA LEU A 191 3.83 16.74 -11.99
C LEU A 191 4.20 18.18 -11.67
N VAL A 192 3.22 18.89 -11.09
CA VAL A 192 3.37 20.21 -10.46
C VAL A 192 3.58 20.07 -8.96
N THR A 193 2.91 19.09 -8.33
CA THR A 193 3.11 18.77 -6.92
C THR A 193 3.25 17.27 -6.73
N PHE A 194 4.27 16.88 -5.97
CA PHE A 194 4.52 15.50 -5.56
C PHE A 194 4.62 15.40 -4.04
N ALA A 195 3.96 14.40 -3.46
CA ALA A 195 4.07 14.07 -2.06
C ALA A 195 4.21 12.55 -1.89
N PHE A 196 5.28 12.12 -1.21
CA PHE A 196 5.46 10.75 -0.76
C PHE A 196 5.51 10.73 0.76
N GLU A 197 4.75 9.83 1.36
CA GLU A 197 4.70 9.69 2.80
C GLU A 197 4.66 8.22 3.14
N GLN A 198 5.53 7.81 4.06
CA GLN A 198 5.50 6.46 4.58
C GLN A 198 5.45 6.47 6.10
N GLY A 199 4.68 5.56 6.69
CA GLY A 199 4.56 5.47 8.13
C GLY A 199 4.42 4.03 8.62
N VAL A 200 4.36 3.91 9.93
CA VAL A 200 4.25 2.62 10.62
C VAL A 200 2.78 2.36 10.97
N GLY A 201 2.35 1.10 10.85
CA GLY A 201 0.95 0.72 11.10
C GLY A 201 0.61 0.82 12.59
N LEU A 202 -0.51 1.43 12.97
CA LEU A 202 -0.92 1.65 14.35
C LEU A 202 -0.98 0.35 15.17
N GLU A 203 -1.30 -0.75 14.49
CA GLU A 203 -1.53 -2.07 15.07
C GLU A 203 -0.24 -2.61 15.72
N LEU A 204 -0.33 -2.83 17.03
CA LEU A 204 0.75 -3.44 17.81
C LEU A 204 1.08 -4.82 17.25
N LEU A 205 2.38 -5.11 17.19
CA LEU A 205 2.86 -6.45 16.86
C LEU A 205 2.66 -7.34 18.08
N GLU A 206 2.04 -8.49 17.89
CA GLU A 206 1.94 -9.52 18.92
C GLU A 206 3.20 -10.41 18.89
N ILE A 207 3.57 -11.02 20.02
CA ILE A 207 4.83 -11.79 20.13
C ILE A 207 4.93 -12.90 19.07
N TRP A 208 3.82 -13.59 18.78
CA TRP A 208 3.74 -14.65 17.78
C TRP A 208 3.82 -14.13 16.33
N GLN A 209 3.76 -12.82 16.11
CA GLN A 209 3.99 -12.17 14.81
C GLN A 209 5.45 -11.76 14.62
N VAL A 210 6.32 -12.04 15.59
CA VAL A 210 7.76 -11.87 15.48
C VAL A 210 8.35 -13.24 15.19
N GLU A 211 9.13 -13.35 14.10
CA GLU A 211 9.84 -14.57 13.76
C GLU A 211 10.68 -15.07 14.96
N SER A 212 10.37 -16.29 15.41
CA SER A 212 10.86 -16.87 16.68
C SER A 212 12.25 -17.48 16.60
N HIS A 213 12.90 -17.42 15.44
CA HIS A 213 13.95 -18.36 15.06
C HIS A 213 15.24 -18.30 15.89
N ASP A 214 15.44 -17.30 16.75
CA ASP A 214 16.43 -17.43 17.82
C ASP A 214 16.23 -16.36 18.90
N TYR A 215 15.60 -16.71 20.03
CA TYR A 215 15.46 -15.83 21.20
C TYR A 215 16.82 -15.42 21.79
N THR A 216 17.91 -16.09 21.39
CA THR A 216 19.27 -15.76 21.82
C THR A 216 19.97 -14.75 20.92
N SER A 217 19.44 -14.50 19.71
CA SER A 217 20.02 -13.52 18.79
C SER A 217 19.50 -12.11 19.06
N THR A 218 20.39 -11.24 19.51
CA THR A 218 20.16 -9.79 19.56
C THR A 218 19.72 -9.31 18.17
N LEU A 219 18.52 -8.76 18.05
CA LEU A 219 18.09 -8.15 16.80
C LEU A 219 18.94 -6.90 16.56
N SER A 220 19.91 -7.00 15.64
CA SER A 220 20.65 -5.85 15.13
C SER A 220 19.89 -5.30 13.92
N GLN A 221 19.03 -4.32 14.16
CA GLN A 221 18.36 -3.57 13.10
C GLN A 221 18.87 -2.13 13.14
N LEU A 222 19.70 -1.77 12.17
CA LEU A 222 20.23 -0.41 12.05
C LEU A 222 19.19 0.59 11.57
N ARG A 223 18.26 0.15 10.70
CA ARG A 223 17.21 1.00 10.13
C ARG A 223 15.91 0.25 9.88
N ARG A 224 14.81 0.97 9.66
CA ARG A 224 13.53 0.34 9.33
C ARG A 224 13.59 -0.22 7.91
N PRO A 225 13.12 -1.45 7.66
CA PRO A 225 13.10 -2.02 6.30
C PRO A 225 12.43 -1.12 5.25
N MET A 226 11.36 -0.40 5.62
CA MET A 226 10.73 0.59 4.74
C MET A 226 11.65 1.74 4.29
N ASP A 227 12.63 2.12 5.10
CA ASP A 227 13.63 3.11 4.72
C ASP A 227 14.64 2.50 3.73
N ASP A 228 15.04 1.23 3.92
CA ASP A 228 15.85 0.48 2.94
C ASP A 228 15.15 0.40 1.58
N TYR A 229 13.86 0.07 1.55
CA TYR A 229 13.10 0.00 0.29
C TYR A 229 12.95 1.37 -0.37
N PHE A 230 12.73 2.43 0.43
CA PHE A 230 12.72 3.80 -0.09
C PHE A 230 14.05 4.14 -0.78
N LEU A 231 15.18 3.92 -0.10
CA LEU A 231 16.52 4.21 -0.62
C LEU A 231 16.85 3.35 -1.85
N LYS A 232 16.42 2.09 -1.88
CA LYS A 232 16.69 1.14 -2.98
C LYS A 232 15.86 1.41 -4.24
N PHE A 233 14.59 1.81 -4.09
CA PHE A 233 13.66 1.88 -5.23
C PHE A 233 13.11 3.29 -5.49
N ILE A 234 12.67 4.00 -4.45
CA ILE A 234 11.99 5.28 -4.62
C ILE A 234 13.00 6.39 -4.87
N LEU A 235 14.05 6.49 -4.06
CA LEU A 235 15.06 7.54 -4.22
C LEU A 235 15.67 7.55 -5.64
N PRO A 236 16.10 6.40 -6.24
CA PRO A 236 16.59 6.40 -7.62
C PRO A 236 15.56 6.92 -8.64
N ALA A 237 14.29 6.51 -8.53
CA ALA A 237 13.21 7.01 -9.38
C ALA A 237 13.01 8.53 -9.22
N LEU A 238 13.17 9.06 -8.00
CA LEU A 238 13.09 10.49 -7.75
C LEU A 238 14.28 11.25 -8.35
N LEU A 239 15.49 10.67 -8.29
CA LEU A 239 16.70 11.27 -8.84
C LEU A 239 16.73 11.23 -10.38
N GLY A 240 16.16 10.19 -10.99
CA GLY A 240 16.07 10.03 -12.45
C GLY A 240 14.89 10.76 -13.11
N GLY A 241 13.96 11.31 -12.31
CA GLY A 241 12.74 11.94 -12.82
C GLY A 241 12.96 13.27 -13.55
N ALA A 242 12.20 13.51 -14.62
CA ALA A 242 12.24 14.77 -15.35
C ALA A 242 11.27 15.81 -14.76
N TRP A 243 11.71 16.55 -13.75
CA TRP A 243 10.84 17.43 -12.93
C TRP A 243 10.58 18.83 -13.49
N TYR A 244 10.29 18.97 -14.79
CA TYR A 244 10.25 20.28 -15.47
C TYR A 244 9.17 21.25 -14.97
N GLN A 245 8.05 20.71 -14.47
CA GLN A 245 6.88 21.51 -14.04
C GLN A 245 6.72 21.58 -12.52
N LEU A 246 7.58 20.87 -11.79
CA LEU A 246 7.46 20.67 -10.36
C LEU A 246 7.63 21.99 -9.62
N ARG A 247 6.73 22.26 -8.67
CA ARG A 247 6.76 23.44 -7.79
C ARG A 247 6.86 23.06 -6.32
N ARG A 248 6.23 21.94 -5.94
CA ARG A 248 6.25 21.42 -4.56
C ARG A 248 6.60 19.95 -4.55
N PHE A 249 7.49 19.59 -3.65
CA PHE A 249 7.95 18.22 -3.47
C PHE A 249 8.09 17.94 -1.98
N SER A 250 7.35 16.96 -1.48
CA SER A 250 7.38 16.60 -0.07
C SER A 250 7.65 15.12 0.10
N ILE A 251 8.60 14.81 0.98
CA ILE A 251 8.80 13.46 1.48
C ILE A 251 8.69 13.48 2.99
N ARG A 252 7.91 12.55 3.54
CA ARG A 252 7.67 12.44 4.99
C ARG A 252 7.81 11.02 5.49
N GLY A 253 8.24 10.90 6.74
CA GLY A 253 8.32 9.63 7.45
C GLY A 253 9.54 8.79 7.08
N LEU A 254 10.62 9.42 6.62
CA LEU A 254 11.92 8.77 6.40
C LEU A 254 12.76 8.80 7.66
N CYS A 255 13.49 7.72 7.89
CA CYS A 255 14.44 7.64 9.00
C CYS A 255 13.84 7.81 10.41
N GLY A 256 12.54 7.63 10.56
CA GLY A 256 11.84 7.66 11.84
C GLY A 256 12.35 6.62 12.83
N ASN A 257 12.16 6.90 14.12
CA ASN A 257 12.52 5.96 15.17
C ASN A 257 11.56 4.76 15.17
N VAL A 258 12.09 3.57 15.50
CA VAL A 258 11.22 2.43 15.85
C VAL A 258 10.47 2.73 17.14
N ARG A 259 9.17 2.51 17.13
CA ARG A 259 8.24 2.83 18.23
C ARG A 259 8.64 2.16 19.54
N VAL A 260 8.38 2.85 20.65
CA VAL A 260 8.79 2.43 22.00
C VAL A 260 8.09 1.14 22.42
N GLU A 261 6.83 0.95 22.00
CA GLU A 261 6.05 -0.25 22.25
C GLU A 261 6.72 -1.49 21.64
N MET A 262 7.29 -1.36 20.44
CA MET A 262 8.09 -2.42 19.81
C MET A 262 9.38 -2.70 20.57
N ARG A 263 10.02 -1.67 21.13
CA ARG A 263 11.22 -1.86 21.96
C ARG A 263 10.96 -2.70 23.21
N ARG A 264 9.75 -2.64 23.77
CA ARG A 264 9.36 -3.46 24.95
C ARG A 264 9.19 -4.94 24.60
N LEU A 265 8.69 -5.24 23.40
CA LEU A 265 8.57 -6.60 22.88
C LEU A 265 9.93 -7.16 22.48
N LEU A 266 10.77 -6.31 21.89
CA LEU A 266 12.11 -6.62 21.42
C LEU A 266 13.16 -6.17 22.45
N ARG A 267 13.06 -6.64 23.71
CA ARG A 267 13.98 -6.23 24.81
C ARG A 267 15.46 -6.41 24.49
N TYR A 268 15.78 -7.24 23.50
CA TYR A 268 17.13 -7.56 23.03
C TYR A 268 17.45 -6.94 21.67
N ALA A 269 16.70 -5.95 21.19
CA ALA A 269 17.01 -5.26 19.94
C ALA A 269 17.83 -4.00 20.21
N SER A 270 19.00 -3.90 19.59
CA SER A 270 19.75 -2.65 19.53
C SER A 270 19.20 -1.81 18.39
N PHE A 271 18.37 -0.83 18.71
CA PHE A 271 17.97 0.20 17.75
C PHE A 271 18.95 1.36 17.84
N THR A 272 19.83 1.47 16.88
CA THR A 272 20.64 2.67 16.71
C THR A 272 19.75 3.71 16.03
N PRO A 273 19.57 4.93 16.61
CA PRO A 273 18.87 5.99 15.90
C PRO A 273 19.54 6.21 14.56
N GLU A 274 18.77 6.26 13.48
CA GLU A 274 19.38 6.58 12.18
C GLU A 274 20.06 7.94 12.26
N VAL A 275 21.30 7.94 11.79
CA VAL A 275 22.19 9.09 11.77
C VAL A 275 21.59 10.14 10.84
N SER A 276 21.51 11.39 11.30
CA SER A 276 20.99 12.53 10.51
C SER A 276 21.62 12.65 9.12
N GLU A 277 22.82 12.09 8.93
CA GLU A 277 23.54 11.99 7.67
C GLU A 277 22.72 11.39 6.51
N ILE A 278 21.85 10.41 6.75
CA ILE A 278 21.04 9.81 5.66
C ILE A 278 20.02 10.82 5.13
N LEU A 279 19.33 11.53 6.02
CA LEU A 279 18.37 12.57 5.63
C LEU A 279 19.09 13.72 4.92
N GLU A 280 20.21 14.19 5.47
CA GLU A 280 21.00 15.26 4.86
C GLU A 280 21.54 14.85 3.48
N SER A 281 22.07 13.64 3.35
CA SER A 281 22.53 13.09 2.07
C SER A 281 21.39 12.96 1.07
N THR A 282 20.22 12.48 1.49
CA THR A 282 19.04 12.36 0.64
C THR A 282 18.56 13.74 0.19
N MET A 283 18.50 14.71 1.11
CA MET A 283 18.14 16.09 0.83
C MET A 283 19.10 16.71 -0.19
N HIS A 284 20.40 16.53 -0.01
CA HIS A 284 21.42 17.02 -0.93
C HIS A 284 21.29 16.40 -2.33
N GLN A 285 21.10 15.08 -2.42
CA GLN A 285 20.89 14.39 -3.69
C GLN A 285 19.63 14.90 -4.41
N LEU A 286 18.50 15.02 -3.71
CA LEU A 286 17.25 15.56 -4.29
C LEU A 286 17.43 17.01 -4.75
N ARG A 287 18.13 17.85 -3.96
CA ARG A 287 18.44 19.23 -4.35
C ARG A 287 19.34 19.32 -5.58
N SER A 288 20.24 18.36 -5.81
CA SER A 288 21.10 18.38 -7.00
C SER A 288 20.37 18.13 -8.32
N VAL A 289 19.18 17.51 -8.30
CA VAL A 289 18.40 17.20 -9.50
C VAL A 289 17.17 18.11 -9.68
N MET A 290 16.78 18.85 -8.66
CA MET A 290 15.62 19.76 -8.68
C MET A 290 16.04 21.21 -8.95
N SER A 291 15.16 21.97 -9.60
CA SER A 291 15.34 23.42 -9.71
C SER A 291 15.32 24.08 -8.33
N ASN A 292 16.11 25.14 -8.14
CA ASN A 292 16.10 25.97 -6.93
C ASN A 292 14.74 26.61 -6.64
N SER A 293 13.85 26.67 -7.64
CA SER A 293 12.48 27.17 -7.49
C SER A 293 11.50 26.18 -6.84
N VAL A 294 11.90 24.91 -6.66
CA VAL A 294 11.06 23.88 -6.05
C VAL A 294 11.07 24.02 -4.53
N GLU A 295 9.88 24.12 -3.94
CA GLU A 295 9.65 23.96 -2.51
C GLU A 295 9.85 22.48 -2.14
N LEU A 296 10.98 22.15 -1.53
CA LEU A 296 11.31 20.79 -1.09
C LEU A 296 11.20 20.70 0.42
N THR A 297 10.41 19.74 0.88
CA THR A 297 10.27 19.38 2.29
C THR A 297 10.67 17.92 2.48
N LEU A 298 11.57 17.68 3.43
CA LEU A 298 11.99 16.35 3.84
C LEU A 298 11.82 16.25 5.36
N GLU A 299 10.89 15.42 5.80
CA GLU A 299 10.56 15.29 7.23
C GLU A 299 10.79 13.87 7.72
N ARG A 300 11.39 13.76 8.90
CA ARG A 300 11.68 12.48 9.55
C ARG A 300 10.41 11.73 9.95
N GLU A 301 9.47 12.47 10.55
CA GLU A 301 8.26 11.92 11.10
C GLU A 301 7.08 12.22 10.18
N THR A 302 6.16 11.27 10.11
CA THR A 302 4.82 11.52 9.57
C THR A 302 3.94 12.00 10.72
N GLN A 303 3.07 12.98 10.44
CA GLN A 303 2.03 13.39 11.37
C GLN A 303 0.81 12.45 11.33
N ARG A 304 0.81 11.48 10.40
CA ARG A 304 -0.32 10.60 10.15
C ARG A 304 -0.15 9.25 10.82
N VAL A 305 -1.29 8.73 11.22
CA VAL A 305 -1.44 7.36 11.68
C VAL A 305 -1.89 6.52 10.48
N PHE A 306 -1.23 5.38 10.30
CA PHE A 306 -1.56 4.43 9.25
C PHE A 306 -2.25 3.23 9.89
N HIS A 307 -3.41 2.85 9.39
CA HIS A 307 -4.07 1.61 9.80
C HIS A 307 -3.69 0.50 8.86
N MET A 308 -3.06 -0.56 9.34
CA MET A 308 -2.89 -1.77 8.55
C MET A 308 -4.13 -2.62 8.73
N SER A 309 -4.87 -2.87 7.66
CA SER A 309 -5.93 -3.88 7.67
C SER A 309 -5.28 -5.17 8.11
N SER A 310 -5.60 -5.63 9.32
CA SER A 310 -5.12 -6.88 9.85
C SER A 310 -5.59 -7.96 8.89
N LEU A 311 -4.69 -8.46 8.05
CA LEU A 311 -4.96 -9.68 7.32
C LEU A 311 -5.20 -10.76 8.37
N ASN A 312 -6.47 -11.07 8.59
CA ASN A 312 -6.96 -12.36 9.07
C ASN A 312 -6.15 -12.99 10.22
N VAL A 313 -5.96 -12.29 11.34
CA VAL A 313 -5.70 -13.02 12.59
C VAL A 313 -6.70 -12.58 13.64
N TYR A 314 -7.80 -13.32 13.69
CA TYR A 314 -8.80 -13.18 14.74
C TYR A 314 -8.28 -13.87 15.99
N ARG A 315 -8.30 -13.13 17.10
CA ARG A 315 -8.15 -13.69 18.43
C ARG A 315 -9.51 -14.19 18.90
N THR A 316 -9.72 -15.50 18.98
CA THR A 316 -10.83 -16.02 19.79
C THR A 316 -10.51 -15.82 21.26
N ARG A 317 -11.31 -15.02 21.97
CA ARG A 317 -11.37 -15.07 23.43
C ARG A 317 -12.15 -16.32 23.83
N TYR A 318 -11.46 -17.29 24.40
CA TYR A 318 -12.04 -18.22 25.38
C TYR A 318 -11.30 -18.01 26.68
#